data_AF-A0A0D9V443-F1
#
_entry.id   AF-A0A0D9V443-F1
#
_cell.length_a   1.000
_cell.length_b   1.000
_cell.length_c   1.000
_cell.angle_alpha   90.00
_cell.angle_beta   90.00
_cell.angle_gamma   90.00
#
_symmetry.space_group_name_H-M   'P 1'
#
loop_
_entity.id
_entity.type
_entity.pdbx_description
1 polymer ?
#
loop_
_entity_poly.entity_id
_entity_poly.type
_entity_poly.pdbx_seq_one_letter_code
_entity_poly.pdbx_strand_id
1 'polypeptide(L)'
;MATATSPLFSLSSLSASLPSPTRTTPASLSLRALAPRARLSASYAAFPIGGLGAWAATASSSGRWRRRGLEVVCEATKTGRRPDSVKKRERQNERHRIRNHARKAEMRTRMKKVLKALEKLRKKADATPEDIIQIEKWISEAYKAIDKTVKVGAMHRNTANHRKSILARRKKAIEILRGWYVPNAEPAATT
;
A
#
# COMPACT_ATOMS: atom_id res chain seq x y z
N MET A 1 -63.40 25.35 20.84
CA MET A 1 -64.05 25.06 19.55
C MET A 1 -63.14 25.65 18.46
N ALA A 2 -62.23 24.85 17.89
CA ALA A 2 -62.31 24.28 16.54
C ALA A 2 -62.52 25.37 15.47
N THR A 3 -61.59 25.64 14.55
CA THR A 3 -61.19 24.70 13.48
C THR A 3 -59.83 25.07 12.86
N ALA A 4 -59.12 24.04 12.42
CA ALA A 4 -57.86 24.11 11.69
C ALA A 4 -58.11 24.24 10.17
N THR A 5 -57.20 24.87 9.44
CA THR A 5 -57.15 24.74 7.96
C THR A 5 -55.71 24.88 7.48
N SER A 6 -55.17 23.76 6.99
CA SER A 6 -53.92 23.64 6.26
C SER A 6 -54.20 23.65 4.75
N PRO A 7 -53.29 24.15 3.90
CA PRO A 7 -53.28 23.80 2.49
C PRO A 7 -52.21 22.75 2.19
N LEU A 8 -52.71 21.65 1.60
CA LEU A 8 -51.99 20.57 0.96
C LEU A 8 -51.24 21.09 -0.27
N PHE A 9 -49.94 20.85 -0.35
CA PHE A 9 -49.22 20.82 -1.64
C PHE A 9 -48.58 19.45 -1.82
N SER A 10 -49.31 18.65 -2.59
CA SER A 10 -48.90 17.40 -3.21
C SER A 10 -48.14 17.73 -4.50
N LEU A 11 -46.89 17.28 -4.63
CA LEU A 11 -46.22 17.13 -5.92
C LEU A 11 -45.38 15.84 -5.92
N SER A 12 -46.03 14.80 -6.45
CA SER A 12 -45.52 13.85 -7.44
C SER A 12 -44.00 13.61 -7.53
N SER A 13 -43.65 12.40 -7.11
CA SER A 13 -42.65 11.48 -7.66
C SER A 13 -41.98 11.84 -9.00
N LEU A 14 -40.66 12.01 -8.98
CA LEU A 14 -39.78 11.79 -10.13
C LEU A 14 -38.86 10.62 -9.81
N SER A 15 -39.33 9.43 -10.21
CA SER A 15 -38.56 8.18 -10.26
C SER A 15 -37.66 8.23 -11.49
N ALA A 16 -36.37 8.51 -11.30
CA ALA A 16 -35.37 8.35 -12.35
C ALA A 16 -34.77 6.95 -12.23
N SER A 17 -35.28 6.02 -13.02
CA SER A 17 -34.73 4.68 -13.20
C SER A 17 -33.43 4.76 -13.99
N LEU A 18 -32.30 4.51 -13.34
CA LEU A 18 -31.02 4.29 -14.01
C LEU A 18 -30.90 2.78 -14.34
N PRO A 19 -30.64 2.42 -15.60
CA PRO A 19 -30.51 1.03 -16.01
C PRO A 19 -29.21 0.39 -15.49
N SER A 20 -29.34 -0.84 -15.01
CA SER A 20 -28.29 -1.73 -14.55
C SER A 20 -27.35 -2.18 -15.69
N PRO A 21 -26.04 -2.34 -15.44
CA PRO A 21 -25.12 -2.85 -16.45
C PRO A 21 -25.30 -4.36 -16.62
N THR A 22 -25.65 -4.78 -17.83
CA THR A 22 -25.74 -6.18 -18.24
C THR A 22 -24.35 -6.81 -18.35
N ARG A 23 -24.22 -7.96 -17.71
CA ARG A 23 -23.07 -8.85 -17.72
C ARG A 23 -23.10 -9.66 -19.02
N THR A 24 -22.13 -9.43 -19.92
CA THR A 24 -21.95 -10.20 -21.16
C THR A 24 -20.57 -10.86 -21.20
N THR A 25 -20.55 -12.19 -21.08
CA THR A 25 -19.58 -13.14 -21.64
C THR A 25 -20.27 -14.51 -21.69
N PRO A 26 -19.82 -15.52 -22.47
CA PRO A 26 -18.68 -15.56 -23.41
C PRO A 26 -19.04 -16.15 -24.81
N ALA A 27 -18.25 -15.87 -25.84
CA ALA A 27 -18.25 -16.70 -27.05
C ALA A 27 -16.87 -16.73 -27.75
N SER A 28 -16.38 -17.96 -27.89
CA SER A 28 -15.48 -18.51 -28.94
C SER A 28 -14.13 -17.84 -29.25
N LEU A 29 -13.08 -18.51 -28.76
CA LEU A 29 -11.87 -18.95 -29.46
C LEU A 29 -11.64 -18.42 -30.91
N SER A 30 -10.60 -17.60 -31.08
CA SER A 30 -9.72 -17.71 -32.26
C SER A 30 -8.29 -17.31 -31.88
N LEU A 31 -7.36 -18.26 -31.97
CA LEU A 31 -5.92 -18.03 -31.82
C LEU A 31 -5.39 -17.56 -33.18
N ARG A 32 -5.16 -16.26 -33.34
CA ARG A 32 -4.44 -15.73 -34.50
C ARG A 32 -2.95 -15.61 -34.15
N ALA A 33 -2.17 -16.57 -34.65
CA ALA A 33 -0.72 -16.57 -34.56
C ALA A 33 -0.13 -15.37 -35.31
N LEU A 34 0.55 -14.48 -34.60
CA LEU A 34 1.34 -13.39 -35.17
C LEU A 34 2.81 -13.81 -35.13
N ALA A 35 3.35 -14.21 -36.28
CA ALA A 35 4.79 -14.36 -36.48
C ALA A 35 5.45 -12.98 -36.63
N PRO A 36 6.61 -12.71 -36.00
CA PRO A 36 7.33 -11.47 -36.24
C PRO A 36 8.14 -11.56 -37.54
N ARG A 37 7.69 -10.82 -38.57
CA ARG A 37 8.49 -10.53 -39.78
C ARG A 37 9.55 -9.50 -39.41
N ALA A 38 10.82 -9.89 -39.50
CA ALA A 38 11.96 -8.97 -39.46
C ALA A 38 11.90 -8.02 -40.66
N ARG A 39 11.95 -6.70 -40.41
CA ARG A 39 12.29 -5.70 -41.43
C ARG A 39 13.52 -4.95 -40.94
N LEU A 40 14.65 -5.29 -41.56
CA LEU A 40 15.85 -4.47 -41.57
C LEU A 40 15.58 -3.25 -42.46
N SER A 41 15.84 -2.05 -41.94
CA SER A 41 15.93 -0.83 -42.74
C SER A 41 17.05 0.02 -42.14
N ALA A 42 18.26 -0.24 -42.62
CA ALA A 42 19.38 0.69 -42.51
C ALA A 42 19.15 1.82 -43.51
N SER A 43 19.37 3.08 -43.10
CA SER A 43 19.79 4.17 -43.99
C SER A 43 19.78 5.57 -43.33
N TYR A 44 20.97 6.03 -42.91
CA TYR A 44 21.63 7.36 -43.08
C TYR A 44 20.80 8.67 -42.87
N ALA A 45 21.25 9.76 -42.25
CA ALA A 45 22.58 10.29 -41.97
C ALA A 45 22.55 11.49 -40.97
N ALA A 46 23.71 11.73 -40.34
CA ALA A 46 24.35 12.99 -39.95
C ALA A 46 23.56 14.16 -39.34
N PHE A 47 23.98 14.64 -38.15
CA PHE A 47 24.85 15.82 -37.96
C PHE A 47 25.19 16.01 -36.45
N PRO A 48 26.25 16.77 -36.08
CA PRO A 48 27.24 16.36 -35.06
C PRO A 48 27.50 17.44 -33.98
N ILE A 49 28.52 17.20 -33.13
CA ILE A 49 29.24 18.16 -32.26
C ILE A 49 28.46 18.57 -30.98
N GLY A 50 28.93 18.39 -29.75
CA GLY A 50 30.20 17.93 -29.21
C GLY A 50 30.07 17.76 -27.68
N GLY A 51 30.92 16.94 -27.08
CA GLY A 51 30.90 16.67 -25.63
C GLY A 51 31.51 15.30 -25.31
N LEU A 52 32.82 15.20 -25.50
CA LEU A 52 33.64 14.02 -25.23
C LEU A 52 33.63 13.67 -23.73
N GLY A 53 32.69 12.80 -23.34
CA GLY A 53 32.79 11.94 -22.17
C GLY A 53 32.83 10.51 -22.65
N ALA A 54 33.95 10.09 -23.22
CA ALA A 54 34.15 8.78 -23.82
C ALA A 54 34.20 7.68 -22.74
N TRP A 55 33.04 7.07 -22.43
CA TRP A 55 33.02 5.70 -21.95
C TRP A 55 33.29 4.85 -23.18
N ALA A 56 34.59 4.66 -23.45
CA ALA A 56 35.08 3.74 -24.45
C ALA A 56 34.51 2.35 -24.11
N ALA A 57 33.51 1.95 -24.88
CA ALA A 57 33.13 0.57 -25.05
C ALA A 57 34.27 -0.11 -25.82
N THR A 58 35.35 -0.46 -25.13
CA THR A 58 36.26 -1.50 -25.58
C THR A 58 35.50 -2.82 -25.51
N ALA A 59 34.88 -3.16 -26.64
CA ALA A 59 34.49 -4.52 -26.97
C ALA A 59 35.75 -5.38 -27.04
N SER A 60 36.28 -5.78 -25.89
CA SER A 60 37.23 -6.87 -25.81
C SER A 60 36.42 -8.15 -25.65
N SER A 61 36.16 -8.77 -26.79
CA SER A 61 35.84 -10.19 -26.90
C SER A 61 36.97 -11.00 -26.27
N SER A 62 36.89 -11.24 -24.97
CA SER A 62 37.50 -12.40 -24.35
C SER A 62 36.42 -13.04 -23.51
N GLY A 63 35.69 -13.97 -24.13
CA GLY A 63 34.85 -14.91 -23.43
C GLY A 63 35.71 -15.63 -22.40
N ARG A 64 35.71 -15.13 -21.17
CA ARG A 64 36.14 -15.90 -20.01
C ARG A 64 34.97 -16.82 -19.69
N TRP A 65 34.77 -17.80 -20.55
CA TRP A 65 34.16 -19.06 -20.20
C TRP A 65 34.85 -19.48 -18.91
N ARG A 66 34.16 -19.31 -17.78
CA ARG A 66 34.65 -19.80 -16.50
C ARG A 66 35.05 -21.23 -16.75
N ARG A 67 36.32 -21.56 -16.44
CA ARG A 67 36.90 -22.87 -16.64
C ARG A 67 35.80 -23.89 -16.39
N ARG A 68 35.44 -24.63 -17.44
CA ARG A 68 34.85 -25.95 -17.26
C ARG A 68 35.92 -26.72 -16.49
N GLY A 69 35.87 -26.61 -15.16
CA GLY A 69 36.48 -27.58 -14.30
C GLY A 69 35.93 -28.89 -14.77
N LEU A 70 36.82 -29.79 -15.13
CA LEU A 70 36.52 -31.18 -15.33
C LEU A 70 35.75 -31.63 -14.09
N GLU A 71 34.42 -31.60 -14.15
CA GLU A 71 33.60 -32.16 -13.10
C GLU A 71 33.88 -33.65 -13.19
N VAL A 72 34.68 -34.15 -12.25
CA VAL A 72 34.79 -35.57 -11.99
C VAL A 72 33.38 -36.03 -11.68
N VAL A 73 32.72 -36.59 -12.69
CA VAL A 73 31.49 -37.36 -12.52
C VAL A 73 31.90 -38.63 -11.81
N CYS A 74 32.02 -38.55 -10.48
CA CYS A 74 31.78 -39.72 -9.67
C CYS A 74 30.31 -40.06 -9.90
N GLU A 75 30.06 -41.05 -10.75
CA GLU A 75 28.86 -41.88 -10.71
C GLU A 75 28.83 -42.66 -9.39
N ALA A 76 28.85 -41.94 -8.27
CA ALA A 76 28.33 -42.46 -7.03
C ALA A 76 26.81 -42.38 -7.18
N THR A 77 26.19 -43.54 -7.36
CA THR A 77 24.75 -43.76 -7.30
C THR A 77 24.16 -42.96 -6.14
N LYS A 78 23.61 -41.77 -6.41
CA LYS A 78 22.90 -40.99 -5.40
C LYS A 78 21.56 -41.68 -5.15
N THR A 79 21.57 -42.71 -4.32
CA THR A 79 20.42 -43.31 -3.62
C THR A 79 19.86 -42.32 -2.58
N GLY A 80 19.61 -41.08 -3.01
CA GLY A 80 19.23 -39.97 -2.16
C GLY A 80 18.46 -38.92 -2.96
N ARG A 81 17.21 -38.68 -2.54
CA ARG A 81 16.30 -37.70 -3.14
C ARG A 81 16.97 -36.34 -3.27
N ARG A 82 16.92 -35.73 -4.46
CA ARG A 82 17.48 -34.38 -4.72
C ARG A 82 16.79 -33.36 -3.80
N PRO A 83 17.50 -32.32 -3.31
CA PRO A 83 16.88 -31.30 -2.47
C PRO A 83 15.83 -30.50 -3.26
N ASP A 84 14.57 -30.68 -2.89
CA ASP A 84 13.42 -30.01 -3.51
C ASP A 84 13.44 -28.50 -3.17
N SER A 85 13.96 -27.69 -4.09
CA SER A 85 14.05 -26.22 -3.95
C SER A 85 12.67 -25.57 -3.75
N VAL A 86 11.64 -26.11 -4.41
CA VAL A 86 10.24 -25.70 -4.27
C VAL A 86 9.75 -25.92 -2.83
N LYS A 87 9.88 -27.14 -2.30
CA LYS A 87 9.51 -27.49 -0.93
C LYS A 87 10.24 -26.66 0.13
N LYS A 88 11.46 -26.21 -0.16
CA LYS A 88 12.18 -25.25 0.70
C LYS A 88 11.50 -23.88 0.70
N ARG A 89 11.15 -23.34 -0.48
CA ARG A 89 10.50 -22.02 -0.60
C ARG A 89 9.11 -22.00 0.03
N GLU A 90 8.34 -23.07 -0.12
CA GLU A 90 7.03 -23.22 0.56
C GLU A 90 7.16 -23.13 2.08
N ARG A 91 8.10 -23.90 2.67
CA ARG A 91 8.37 -23.85 4.12
C ARG A 91 8.81 -22.46 4.59
N GLN A 92 9.65 -21.77 3.80
CA GLN A 92 10.09 -20.41 4.12
C GLN A 92 8.92 -19.42 4.06
N ASN A 93 8.12 -19.48 3.01
CA ASN A 93 6.97 -18.62 2.81
C ASN A 93 5.94 -18.80 3.92
N GLU A 94 5.67 -20.04 4.35
CA GLU A 94 4.74 -20.30 5.45
C GLU A 94 5.22 -19.65 6.76
N ARG A 95 6.50 -19.83 7.09
CA ARG A 95 7.11 -19.19 8.27
C ARG A 95 7.06 -17.66 8.18
N HIS A 96 7.29 -17.10 6.99
CA HIS A 96 7.27 -15.65 6.76
C HIS A 96 5.85 -15.10 6.83
N ARG A 97 4.87 -15.86 6.29
CA ARG A 97 3.44 -15.56 6.32
C ARG A 97 2.95 -15.44 7.76
N ILE A 98 3.21 -16.44 8.61
CA ILE A 98 2.77 -16.44 10.01
C ILE A 98 3.36 -15.25 10.77
N ARG A 99 4.68 -15.02 10.68
CA ARG A 99 5.36 -13.92 11.38
C ARG A 99 4.86 -12.54 10.92
N ASN A 100 4.69 -12.36 9.61
CA ASN A 100 4.23 -11.08 9.06
C ASN A 100 2.73 -10.87 9.34
N HIS A 101 1.94 -11.93 9.35
CA HIS A 101 0.53 -11.88 9.73
C HIS A 101 0.38 -11.40 11.18
N ALA A 102 1.11 -12.01 12.12
CA ALA A 102 1.07 -11.63 13.53
C ALA A 102 1.41 -10.15 13.76
N ARG A 103 2.52 -9.66 13.19
CA ARG A 103 2.92 -8.23 13.31
C ARG A 103 1.90 -7.28 12.69
N LYS A 104 1.38 -7.61 11.50
CA LYS A 104 0.34 -6.82 10.85
C LYS A 104 -0.97 -6.86 11.63
N ALA A 105 -1.31 -7.97 12.27
CA ALA A 105 -2.48 -8.10 13.12
C ALA A 105 -2.35 -7.24 14.39
N GLU A 106 -1.23 -7.35 15.11
CA GLU A 106 -0.94 -6.54 16.30
C GLU A 106 -1.06 -5.04 16.01
N MET A 107 -0.40 -4.55 14.96
CA MET A 107 -0.48 -3.14 14.63
C MET A 107 -1.90 -2.73 14.20
N ARG A 108 -2.65 -3.58 13.47
CA ARG A 108 -4.07 -3.29 13.13
C ARG A 108 -4.95 -3.21 14.37
N THR A 109 -4.75 -4.08 15.36
CA THR A 109 -5.56 -4.08 16.59
C THR A 109 -5.29 -2.85 17.44
N ARG A 110 -4.02 -2.46 17.62
CA ARG A 110 -3.64 -1.23 18.33
C ARG A 110 -4.21 0.01 17.65
N MET A 111 -4.12 0.09 16.31
CA MET A 111 -4.75 1.17 15.54
C MET A 111 -6.28 1.19 15.72
N LYS A 112 -6.95 0.05 15.60
CA LYS A 112 -8.42 -0.04 15.77
C LYS A 112 -8.86 0.41 17.17
N LYS A 113 -8.06 0.16 18.21
CA LYS A 113 -8.31 0.64 19.57
C LYS A 113 -8.33 2.17 19.62
N VAL A 114 -7.33 2.84 19.04
CA VAL A 114 -7.27 4.31 18.94
C VAL A 114 -8.48 4.85 18.16
N LEU A 115 -8.78 4.28 16.99
CA LEU A 115 -9.88 4.77 16.16
C LEU A 115 -11.24 4.67 16.87
N LYS A 116 -11.50 3.55 17.55
CA LYS A 116 -12.72 3.40 18.36
C LYS A 116 -12.78 4.39 19.52
N ALA A 117 -11.64 4.73 20.13
CA ALA A 117 -11.57 5.72 21.20
C ALA A 117 -11.96 7.12 20.69
N LEU A 118 -11.36 7.52 19.56
CA LEU A 118 -11.63 8.79 18.89
C LEU A 118 -13.09 8.89 18.42
N GLU A 119 -13.66 7.80 17.90
CA GLU A 119 -15.08 7.75 17.52
C GLU A 119 -16.02 7.90 18.72
N LYS A 120 -15.66 7.34 19.88
CA LYS A 120 -16.43 7.54 21.12
C LYS A 120 -16.35 8.98 21.60
N LEU A 121 -15.16 9.60 21.59
CA LEU A 121 -14.99 11.01 21.95
C LEU A 121 -15.73 11.97 21.02
N ARG A 122 -15.80 11.64 19.73
CA ARG A 122 -16.57 12.45 18.78
C ARG A 122 -18.06 12.49 19.13
N LYS A 123 -18.60 11.40 19.68
CA LYS A 123 -20.04 11.25 20.00
C LYS A 123 -20.42 11.82 21.37
N LYS A 124 -19.55 11.68 22.38
CA LYS A 124 -19.78 12.28 23.70
C LYS A 124 -19.74 13.79 23.59
N ALA A 125 -20.63 14.53 24.25
CA ALA A 125 -20.62 16.00 24.27
C ALA A 125 -19.52 16.52 25.22
N ASP A 126 -19.40 15.91 26.40
CA ASP A 126 -18.46 16.29 27.45
C ASP A 126 -17.14 15.54 27.28
N ALA A 127 -16.10 16.28 26.87
CA ALA A 127 -14.76 15.73 26.70
C ALA A 127 -13.85 16.26 27.82
N THR A 128 -13.40 15.37 28.70
CA THR A 128 -12.41 15.71 29.74
C THR A 128 -10.99 15.60 29.17
N PRO A 129 -10.04 16.42 29.67
CA PRO A 129 -8.63 16.34 29.26
C PRO A 129 -8.00 14.98 29.58
N GLU A 130 -8.52 14.25 30.56
CA GLU A 130 -8.05 12.92 30.98
C GLU A 130 -8.19 11.86 29.89
N ASP A 131 -9.28 11.89 29.13
CA ASP A 131 -9.53 10.94 28.04
C ASP A 131 -8.51 11.10 26.90
N ILE A 132 -8.01 12.32 26.69
CA ILE A 132 -6.98 12.61 25.69
C ILE A 132 -5.66 11.97 26.10
N ILE A 133 -5.26 12.11 27.36
CA ILE A 133 -4.02 11.51 27.88
C ILE A 133 -4.05 9.99 27.68
N GLN A 134 -5.20 9.35 27.91
CA GLN A 134 -5.36 7.92 27.68
C GLN A 134 -5.25 7.55 26.19
N ILE A 135 -5.81 8.37 25.30
CA ILE A 135 -5.68 8.18 23.85
C ILE A 135 -4.24 8.36 23.39
N GLU A 136 -3.50 9.33 23.93
CA GLU A 136 -2.10 9.55 23.61
C GLU A 136 -1.23 8.36 24.03
N LYS A 137 -1.52 7.75 25.18
CA LYS A 137 -0.90 6.46 25.57
C LYS A 137 -1.15 5.40 24.50
N TRP A 138 -2.39 5.23 24.02
CA TRP A 138 -2.71 4.25 22.96
C TRP A 138 -2.08 4.61 21.60
N ILE A 139 -1.94 5.91 21.28
CA ILE A 139 -1.24 6.38 20.07
C ILE A 139 0.25 6.00 20.15
N SER A 140 0.89 6.18 21.32
CA SER A 140 2.29 5.83 21.51
C SER A 140 2.52 4.32 21.30
N GLU A 141 1.62 3.47 21.80
CA GLU A 141 1.65 2.03 21.56
C GLU A 141 1.46 1.69 20.08
N ALA A 142 0.51 2.36 19.41
CA ALA A 142 0.26 2.15 17.99
C ALA A 142 1.48 2.54 17.14
N TYR A 143 2.16 3.65 17.44
CA TYR A 143 3.38 4.06 16.74
C TYR A 143 4.52 3.07 16.97
N LYS A 144 4.72 2.60 18.20
CA LYS A 144 5.68 1.53 18.50
C LYS A 144 5.42 0.27 17.68
N ALA A 145 4.15 -0.15 17.55
CA ALA A 145 3.79 -1.33 16.75
C ALA A 145 3.99 -1.11 15.24
N ILE A 146 3.67 0.09 14.73
CA ILE A 146 3.91 0.47 13.33
C ILE A 146 5.41 0.41 13.02
N ASP A 147 6.25 1.02 13.85
CA ASP A 147 7.69 1.14 13.59
C ASP A 147 8.42 -0.19 13.73
N LYS A 148 8.00 -1.03 14.68
CA LYS A 148 8.47 -2.42 14.77
C LYS A 148 8.12 -3.22 13.50
N THR A 149 6.94 -2.99 12.93
CA THR A 149 6.52 -3.67 11.69
C THR A 149 7.35 -3.22 10.48
N VAL A 150 7.73 -1.94 10.43
CA VAL A 150 8.64 -1.39 9.40
C VAL A 150 10.05 -1.92 9.57
N LYS A 151 10.58 -1.92 10.80
CA LYS A 151 11.94 -2.41 11.10
C LYS A 151 12.15 -3.85 10.64
N VAL A 152 11.14 -4.71 10.78
CA VAL A 152 11.24 -6.10 10.33
C VAL A 152 10.96 -6.28 8.83
N GLY A 153 10.59 -5.21 8.11
CA GLY A 153 10.31 -5.27 6.68
C GLY A 153 8.99 -5.97 6.33
N ALA A 154 8.08 -6.12 7.29
CA ALA A 154 6.75 -6.68 7.00
C ALA A 154 5.83 -5.68 6.26
N MET A 155 6.17 -4.39 6.30
CA MET A 155 5.48 -3.30 5.61
C MET A 155 6.48 -2.21 5.18
N HIS A 156 6.19 -1.54 4.07
CA HIS A 156 7.00 -0.43 3.57
C HIS A 156 6.82 0.87 4.37
N ARG A 157 7.88 1.68 4.44
CA ARG A 157 7.92 2.96 5.18
C ARG A 157 6.81 3.94 4.78
N ASN A 158 6.47 4.03 3.50
CA ASN A 158 5.41 4.94 3.04
C ASN A 158 4.05 4.51 3.60
N THR A 159 3.76 3.21 3.60
CA THR A 159 2.52 2.67 4.17
C THR A 159 2.44 2.94 5.68
N ALA A 160 3.57 2.89 6.39
CA ALA A 160 3.63 3.28 7.79
C ALA A 160 3.35 4.78 7.98
N ASN A 161 3.97 5.64 7.18
CA ASN A 161 3.77 7.09 7.23
C ASN A 161 2.31 7.46 6.98
N HIS A 162 1.66 6.81 6.00
CA HIS A 162 0.22 6.97 5.78
C HIS A 162 -0.61 6.58 7.01
N ARG A 163 -0.27 5.47 7.68
CA ARG A 163 -0.99 5.04 8.91
C ARG A 163 -0.80 6.00 10.07
N LYS A 164 0.41 6.51 10.28
CA LYS A 164 0.69 7.55 11.28
C LYS A 164 -0.07 8.83 10.98
N SER A 165 -0.05 9.27 9.72
CA SER A 165 -0.77 10.46 9.26
C SER A 165 -2.28 10.34 9.48
N ILE A 166 -2.89 9.16 9.22
CA ILE A 166 -4.32 8.93 9.48
C ILE A 166 -4.66 9.13 10.97
N LEU A 167 -3.87 8.56 11.88
CA LEU A 167 -4.11 8.70 13.33
C LEU A 167 -3.97 10.17 13.76
N ALA A 168 -2.91 10.84 13.30
CA ALA A 168 -2.68 12.25 13.60
C ALA A 168 -3.80 13.15 13.06
N ARG A 169 -4.24 12.94 11.81
CA ARG A 169 -5.33 13.71 11.19
C ARG A 169 -6.63 13.54 11.96
N ARG A 170 -6.98 12.32 12.37
CA ARG A 170 -8.20 12.06 13.14
C ARG A 170 -8.17 12.69 14.54
N LYS A 171 -7.01 12.68 15.21
CA LYS A 171 -6.80 13.39 16.48
C LYS A 171 -7.05 14.89 16.30
N LYS A 172 -6.34 15.52 15.35
CA LYS A 172 -6.47 16.95 15.04
C LYS A 172 -7.89 17.36 14.67
N ALA A 173 -8.61 16.54 13.90
CA ALA A 173 -10.00 16.83 13.54
C ALA A 173 -10.92 16.93 14.77
N ILE A 174 -10.67 16.14 15.82
CA ILE A 174 -11.44 16.21 17.06
C ILE A 174 -11.03 17.44 17.89
N GLU A 175 -9.73 17.74 17.95
CA GLU A 175 -9.22 18.95 18.61
C GLU A 175 -9.80 20.23 18.00
N ILE A 176 -9.91 20.30 16.67
CA ILE A 176 -10.56 21.40 15.94
C ILE A 176 -12.06 21.45 16.23
N LEU A 177 -12.75 20.31 16.15
CA LEU A 177 -14.19 20.25 16.39
C LEU A 177 -14.56 20.68 17.81
N ARG A 178 -13.67 20.46 18.78
CA ARG A 178 -13.82 20.93 20.17
C ARG A 178 -13.33 22.35 20.42
N GLY A 179 -12.65 22.96 19.46
CA GLY A 179 -12.09 24.32 19.59
C GLY A 179 -10.83 24.41 20.43
N TRP A 180 -10.17 23.30 20.78
CA TRP A 180 -8.89 23.31 21.51
C TRP A 180 -7.69 23.63 20.61
N TYR A 181 -7.87 23.49 19.29
CA TYR A 181 -6.86 23.83 18.31
C TYR A 181 -7.49 24.62 17.18
N VAL A 182 -6.97 25.83 16.97
CA VAL A 182 -7.30 26.67 15.82
C VAL A 182 -6.10 26.64 14.88
N PRO A 183 -6.22 26.05 13.67
CA PRO A 183 -5.14 26.13 12.70
C PRO A 183 -4.95 27.60 12.30
N ASN A 184 -3.70 28.07 12.35
CA ASN A 184 -3.28 29.46 12.06
C ASN A 184 -3.59 30.51 13.14
N ALA A 185 -3.50 30.17 14.43
CA ALA A 185 -3.31 31.22 15.44
C ALA A 185 -2.00 31.96 15.16
N GLU A 186 -2.07 33.20 14.67
CA GLU A 186 -0.96 34.16 14.69
C GLU A 186 -0.37 34.12 16.11
N PRO A 187 0.96 33.99 16.29
CA PRO A 187 1.55 33.99 17.62
C PRO A 187 1.14 35.31 18.27
N ALA A 188 0.32 35.23 19.33
CA ALA A 188 -0.13 36.40 20.07
C ALA A 188 1.09 37.27 20.34
N ALA A 189 1.11 38.48 19.77
CA ALA A 189 2.19 39.42 19.92
C ALA A 189 2.42 39.66 21.40
N THR A 190 3.40 38.96 21.98
CA THR A 190 3.89 39.20 23.32
C THR A 190 4.59 40.55 23.27
N THR A 191 3.90 41.55 23.81
CA THR A 191 4.39 42.92 24.02
C THR A 191 5.34 42.93 25.21
#